data_AF-W9CRC1-F1
#
_entry.id   AF-W9CRC1-F1
#
_cell.length_a   1.000
_cell.length_b   1.000
_cell.length_c   1.000
_cell.angle_alpha   90.00
_cell.angle_beta   90.00
_cell.angle_gamma   90.00
#
_symmetry.space_group_name_H-M   'P 1'
#
loop_
_entity.id
_entity.type
_entity.pdbx_description
1 polymer ?
#
loop_
_entity_poly.entity_id
_entity_poly.type
_entity_poly.pdbx_seq_one_letter_code
_entity_poly.pdbx_strand_id
1 'polypeptide(L)'
;MKYSIAVAALLAGSAVAAPAAKLNAKQRLAQRNKNAASSNEDYNVSWAGAVLTGAAYTGVSASFPIPKPAVGTTGETSASDFTASTWIGIDGYNCNNLWQAGVDSTIEKSTGAVSYYAWYEWYPADTQVIDLGTLTAEDVISVNLTTTSFNKGTIVMENKSTGTSFTKIVSSTNTLCGVSAEWIMEDLSIDSSSIGLANYGSVVFSDAVATTASKTVTPSGSEILDIETSSNAILTKTSVTDNSVTIAYV
;
A
#
# COMPACT_ATOMS: atom_id res chain seq x y z
N MET A 1 22.95 55.14 -4.01
CA MET A 1 21.97 54.35 -4.81
C MET A 1 22.71 53.44 -5.76
N LYS A 2 22.95 52.18 -5.38
CA LYS A 2 23.25 51.06 -6.30
C LYS A 2 22.78 49.78 -5.61
N TYR A 3 21.72 49.17 -6.13
CA TYR A 3 21.24 47.85 -5.74
C TYR A 3 22.14 46.79 -6.39
N SER A 4 22.38 45.66 -5.73
CA SER A 4 22.88 44.45 -6.37
C SER A 4 22.11 43.25 -5.86
N ILE A 5 21.60 42.50 -6.83
CA ILE A 5 20.56 41.48 -6.76
C ILE A 5 21.22 40.14 -6.41
N ALA A 6 20.71 39.46 -5.40
CA ALA A 6 21.03 38.06 -5.13
C ALA A 6 20.19 37.18 -6.08
N VAL A 7 20.87 36.37 -6.89
CA VAL A 7 20.23 35.37 -7.75
C VAL A 7 20.06 34.10 -6.91
N ALA A 8 18.82 33.79 -6.52
CA ALA A 8 18.46 32.50 -5.96
C ALA A 8 18.21 31.52 -7.13
N ALA A 9 19.03 30.48 -7.23
CA ALA A 9 18.80 29.38 -8.15
C ALA A 9 17.66 28.50 -7.60
N LEU A 10 16.49 28.52 -8.25
CA LEU A 10 15.45 27.52 -8.03
C LEU A 10 15.88 26.22 -8.73
N LEU A 11 16.17 25.18 -7.93
CA LEU A 11 16.20 23.81 -8.41
C LEU A 11 14.76 23.33 -8.54
N ALA A 12 14.28 23.21 -9.77
CA ALA A 12 12.99 22.60 -10.08
C ALA A 12 13.09 21.08 -9.90
N GLY A 13 12.53 20.56 -8.81
CA GLY A 13 12.27 19.13 -8.65
C GLY A 13 11.23 18.69 -9.68
N SER A 14 11.60 17.78 -10.56
CA SER A 14 10.70 17.21 -11.55
C SER A 14 9.86 16.12 -10.87
N ALA A 15 8.63 16.45 -10.47
CA ALA A 15 7.64 15.44 -10.12
C ALA A 15 7.15 14.79 -11.41
N VAL A 16 7.53 13.52 -11.64
CA VAL A 16 7.02 12.74 -12.77
C VAL A 16 5.61 12.29 -12.41
N ALA A 17 4.60 12.92 -12.99
CA ALA A 17 3.21 12.46 -12.88
C ALA A 17 3.01 11.23 -13.78
N ALA A 18 2.50 10.14 -13.22
CA ALA A 18 2.13 8.95 -13.97
C ALA A 18 0.85 9.19 -14.80
N PRO A 19 0.72 8.63 -16.02
CA PRO A 19 -0.42 8.88 -16.90
C PRO A 19 -1.69 8.09 -16.48
N ALA A 20 -2.82 8.80 -16.37
CA ALA A 20 -4.13 8.36 -15.87
C ALA A 20 -4.83 7.18 -16.62
N ALA A 21 -4.25 6.62 -17.69
CA ALA A 21 -4.92 5.61 -18.53
C ALA A 21 -4.71 4.15 -18.08
N LYS A 22 -3.81 3.88 -17.12
CA LYS A 22 -3.42 2.51 -16.70
C LYS A 22 -4.04 2.02 -15.39
N LEU A 23 -4.71 2.89 -14.64
CA LEU A 23 -5.17 2.63 -13.27
C LEU A 23 -6.38 1.67 -13.16
N ASN A 24 -7.10 1.39 -14.26
CA ASN A 24 -8.26 0.46 -14.27
C ASN A 24 -7.87 -1.03 -14.23
N ALA A 25 -6.58 -1.38 -14.37
CA ALA A 25 -6.12 -2.77 -14.30
C ALA A 25 -6.13 -3.31 -12.86
N LYS A 26 -5.69 -2.48 -11.89
CA LYS A 26 -5.60 -2.82 -10.45
C LYS A 26 -6.89 -3.48 -9.92
N GLN A 27 -8.03 -2.92 -10.31
CA GLN A 27 -9.35 -3.31 -9.79
C GLN A 27 -9.93 -4.58 -10.42
N ARG A 28 -9.64 -4.84 -11.70
CA ARG A 28 -10.17 -6.03 -12.40
C ARG A 28 -9.52 -7.33 -11.94
N LEU A 29 -8.35 -7.23 -11.30
CA LEU A 29 -7.53 -8.37 -10.91
C LEU A 29 -7.83 -8.83 -9.48
N ALA A 30 -8.17 -7.92 -8.57
CA ALA A 30 -8.71 -8.25 -7.25
C ALA A 30 -10.10 -8.95 -7.30
N GLN A 31 -10.79 -8.94 -8.45
CA GLN A 31 -12.13 -9.52 -8.63
C GLN A 31 -12.18 -10.98 -9.17
N ARG A 32 -11.04 -11.64 -9.44
CA ARG A 32 -10.98 -13.06 -9.86
C ARG A 32 -10.56 -13.91 -8.64
N ASN A 33 -11.16 -15.02 -8.20
CA ASN A 33 -12.08 -16.01 -8.79
C ASN A 33 -12.97 -16.66 -7.69
N LYS A 34 -14.30 -16.62 -7.81
CA LYS A 34 -15.26 -17.28 -6.88
C LYS A 34 -15.49 -18.78 -7.10
N ASN A 35 -14.52 -19.56 -7.62
CA ASN A 35 -14.77 -20.98 -7.91
C ASN A 35 -13.52 -21.86 -7.72
N ALA A 36 -13.08 -22.06 -6.48
CA ALA A 36 -12.31 -23.24 -6.09
C ALA A 36 -12.61 -23.60 -4.63
N ALA A 37 -12.86 -24.88 -4.37
CA ALA A 37 -13.23 -25.37 -3.05
C ALA A 37 -12.01 -25.46 -2.12
N SER A 38 -12.15 -24.88 -0.92
CA SER A 38 -11.36 -25.10 0.30
C SER A 38 -9.83 -24.90 0.26
N SER A 39 -9.38 -23.75 -0.22
CA SER A 39 -8.23 -23.06 0.38
C SER A 39 -8.70 -21.64 0.70
N ASN A 40 -8.44 -21.14 1.91
CA ASN A 40 -8.73 -19.75 2.29
C ASN A 40 -7.76 -18.74 1.63
N GLU A 41 -7.02 -19.19 0.60
CA GLU A 41 -5.96 -18.48 -0.10
C GLU A 41 -6.43 -18.26 -1.54
N ASP A 42 -6.62 -17.00 -1.90
CA ASP A 42 -6.94 -16.53 -3.25
C ASP A 42 -5.69 -15.91 -3.88
N TYR A 43 -5.43 -16.24 -5.15
CA TYR A 43 -4.28 -15.70 -5.90
C TYR A 43 -4.72 -14.60 -6.85
N ASN A 44 -3.94 -13.53 -6.89
CA ASN A 44 -4.06 -12.47 -7.89
C ASN A 44 -2.67 -11.96 -8.29
N VAL A 45 -2.58 -11.00 -9.21
CA VAL A 45 -1.29 -10.58 -9.79
C VAL A 45 -0.68 -9.33 -9.14
N SER A 46 -1.27 -8.80 -8.06
CA SER A 46 -0.83 -7.51 -7.51
C SER A 46 -0.91 -7.38 -6.00
N TRP A 47 -1.88 -7.99 -5.31
CA TRP A 47 -2.08 -7.82 -3.88
C TRP A 47 -1.79 -9.12 -3.12
N ALA A 48 -0.94 -9.02 -2.10
CA ALA A 48 -0.80 -10.03 -1.06
C ALA A 48 -1.23 -9.44 0.28
N GLY A 49 -1.91 -10.21 1.12
CA GLY A 49 -2.32 -9.74 2.44
C GLY A 49 -3.67 -10.27 2.88
N ALA A 50 -4.32 -9.52 3.78
CA ALA A 50 -5.57 -9.93 4.39
C ALA A 50 -6.66 -8.90 4.13
N VAL A 51 -7.84 -9.37 3.74
CA VAL A 51 -9.01 -8.54 3.46
C VAL A 51 -10.18 -9.00 4.32
N LEU A 52 -10.70 -8.10 5.15
CA LEU A 52 -11.96 -8.32 5.85
C LEU A 52 -13.12 -7.87 4.97
N THR A 53 -14.17 -8.68 4.89
CA THR A 53 -15.41 -8.37 4.16
C THR A 53 -16.65 -8.61 5.03
N GLY A 54 -17.81 -8.12 4.58
CA GLY A 54 -19.10 -8.45 5.20
C GLY A 54 -19.56 -7.52 6.34
N ALA A 55 -18.91 -6.38 6.52
CA ALA A 55 -19.36 -5.32 7.42
C ALA A 55 -19.25 -3.93 6.78
N ALA A 56 -19.73 -2.90 7.49
CA ALA A 56 -19.52 -1.50 7.13
C ALA A 56 -18.30 -0.96 7.89
N TYR A 57 -17.14 -0.97 7.25
CA TYR A 57 -15.88 -0.51 7.83
C TYR A 57 -15.75 1.02 7.72
N THR A 58 -15.43 1.64 8.85
CA THR A 58 -15.23 3.09 8.98
C THR A 58 -13.82 3.43 9.44
N GLY A 59 -12.97 2.44 9.64
CA GLY A 59 -11.58 2.63 9.99
C GLY A 59 -10.74 1.37 9.84
N VAL A 60 -9.45 1.55 9.64
CA VAL A 60 -8.43 0.51 9.59
C VAL A 60 -7.14 1.07 10.18
N SER A 61 -6.40 0.24 10.91
CA SER A 61 -5.07 0.61 11.41
C SER A 61 -4.15 -0.58 11.54
N ALA A 62 -2.85 -0.30 11.47
CA ALA A 62 -1.78 -1.21 11.86
C ALA A 62 -0.48 -0.41 12.06
N SER A 63 0.55 -1.10 12.57
CA SER A 63 1.94 -0.66 12.44
C SER A 63 2.75 -1.70 11.67
N PHE A 64 3.76 -1.26 10.94
CA PHE A 64 4.67 -2.15 10.21
C PHE A 64 6.07 -1.54 10.12
N PRO A 65 7.14 -2.35 10.11
CA PRO A 65 8.47 -1.86 9.76
C PRO A 65 8.55 -1.58 8.26
N ILE A 66 9.25 -0.52 7.84
CA ILE A 66 9.61 -0.32 6.43
C ILE A 66 10.55 -1.45 6.03
N PRO A 67 10.19 -2.31 5.06
CA PRO A 67 11.09 -3.38 4.64
C PRO A 67 12.31 -2.80 3.91
N LYS A 68 13.45 -3.47 4.03
CA LYS A 68 14.58 -3.21 3.15
C LYS A 68 14.38 -3.94 1.81
N PRO A 69 14.19 -3.24 0.68
CA PRO A 69 13.98 -3.90 -0.60
C PRO A 69 15.28 -4.50 -1.13
N ALA A 70 15.17 -5.66 -1.75
CA ALA A 70 16.21 -6.29 -2.57
C ALA A 70 15.65 -6.63 -3.96
N VAL A 71 16.54 -6.83 -4.93
CA VAL A 71 16.15 -7.25 -6.29
C VAL A 71 15.39 -8.58 -6.19
N GLY A 72 14.19 -8.62 -6.77
CA GLY A 72 13.35 -9.80 -6.83
C GLY A 72 14.04 -10.94 -7.61
N THR A 73 13.87 -12.17 -7.12
CA THR A 73 14.52 -13.37 -7.66
C THR A 73 13.59 -14.26 -8.49
N THR A 74 12.28 -13.99 -8.45
CA THR A 74 11.24 -14.83 -9.06
C THR A 74 10.29 -13.98 -9.93
N GLY A 75 9.82 -14.52 -11.05
CA GLY A 75 8.81 -13.91 -11.93
C GLY A 75 9.32 -12.75 -12.78
N GLU A 76 9.64 -11.63 -12.14
CA GLU A 76 9.77 -10.30 -12.75
C GLU A 76 11.22 -9.82 -12.81
N THR A 77 12.13 -10.79 -12.89
CA THR A 77 13.58 -10.57 -12.74
C THR A 77 14.20 -9.63 -13.80
N SER A 78 13.49 -9.35 -14.90
CA SER A 78 13.95 -8.43 -15.96
C SER A 78 13.68 -6.95 -15.69
N ALA A 79 12.92 -6.61 -14.64
CA ALA A 79 12.61 -5.23 -14.29
C ALA A 79 13.89 -4.41 -14.01
N SER A 80 13.80 -3.09 -14.23
CA SER A 80 14.88 -2.14 -13.91
C SER A 80 14.79 -1.68 -12.46
N ASP A 81 13.57 -1.53 -11.96
CA ASP A 81 13.29 -1.13 -10.58
C ASP A 81 12.46 -2.21 -9.89
N PHE A 82 12.76 -2.44 -8.62
CA PHE A 82 12.02 -3.39 -7.80
C PHE A 82 11.37 -2.65 -6.64
N THR A 83 10.06 -2.79 -6.50
CA THR A 83 9.25 -2.06 -5.52
C THR A 83 8.53 -3.00 -4.58
N ALA A 84 8.39 -2.59 -3.32
CA ALA A 84 7.45 -3.17 -2.37
C ALA A 84 6.59 -2.05 -1.80
N SER A 85 5.29 -2.07 -2.08
CA SER A 85 4.34 -1.09 -1.54
C SER A 85 3.62 -1.69 -0.34
N THR A 86 3.84 -1.12 0.85
CA THR A 86 3.25 -1.60 2.12
C THR A 86 2.16 -0.63 2.58
N TRP A 87 0.91 -1.04 2.61
CA TRP A 87 -0.20 -0.13 2.90
C TRP A 87 -1.39 -0.79 3.62
N ILE A 88 -2.26 0.06 4.18
CA ILE A 88 -3.57 -0.33 4.69
C ILE A 88 -4.67 0.44 3.97
N GLY A 89 -5.87 -0.13 3.88
CA GLY A 89 -6.96 0.46 3.10
C GLY A 89 -8.36 0.15 3.60
N ILE A 90 -9.30 0.96 3.12
CA ILE A 90 -10.74 0.67 3.12
C ILE A 90 -11.20 0.67 1.66
N ASP A 91 -11.92 -0.39 1.29
CA ASP A 91 -12.44 -0.69 -0.05
C ASP A 91 -11.39 -1.16 -1.09
N GLY A 92 -11.56 -0.84 -2.38
CA GLY A 92 -10.80 -1.45 -3.48
C GLY A 92 -11.11 -2.94 -3.75
N TYR A 93 -11.35 -3.74 -2.72
CA TYR A 93 -11.87 -5.10 -2.81
C TYR A 93 -13.41 -5.07 -2.81
N ASN A 94 -14.04 -5.61 -3.86
CA ASN A 94 -15.49 -5.52 -4.09
C ASN A 94 -16.07 -4.08 -4.17
N CYS A 95 -15.22 -3.06 -4.34
CA CYS A 95 -15.61 -1.66 -4.51
C CYS A 95 -14.64 -0.94 -5.45
N ASN A 96 -15.16 -0.01 -6.27
CA ASN A 96 -14.35 0.69 -7.28
C ASN A 96 -13.59 1.93 -6.76
N ASN A 97 -13.71 2.24 -5.47
CA ASN A 97 -13.01 3.35 -4.83
C ASN A 97 -12.19 2.77 -3.69
N LEU A 98 -11.08 3.41 -3.34
CA LEU A 98 -10.15 2.89 -2.32
C LEU A 98 -9.55 4.08 -1.57
N TRP A 99 -9.59 4.01 -0.25
CA TRP A 99 -8.94 4.97 0.63
C TRP A 99 -7.79 4.28 1.34
N GLN A 100 -6.56 4.66 1.02
CA GLN A 100 -5.37 3.90 1.38
C GLN A 100 -4.17 4.80 1.70
N ALA A 101 -3.24 4.26 2.47
CA ALA A 101 -1.99 4.93 2.78
C ALA A 101 -0.92 3.94 3.21
N GLY A 102 0.33 4.29 2.92
CA GLY A 102 1.45 3.39 3.13
C GLY A 102 2.80 4.00 2.81
N VAL A 103 3.77 3.10 2.61
CA VAL A 103 5.14 3.41 2.22
C VAL A 103 5.54 2.54 1.04
N ASP A 104 6.12 3.18 0.02
CA ASP A 104 6.79 2.47 -1.07
C ASP A 104 8.28 2.37 -0.79
N SER A 105 8.82 1.18 -1.02
CA SER A 105 10.24 0.87 -0.90
C SER A 105 10.77 0.42 -2.25
N THR A 106 11.73 1.13 -2.82
CA THR A 106 12.24 0.85 -4.17
C THR A 106 13.74 0.60 -4.14
N ILE A 107 14.20 -0.37 -4.92
CA ILE A 107 15.61 -0.56 -5.26
C ILE A 107 15.81 -0.52 -6.77
N GLU A 108 16.69 0.38 -7.23
CA GLU A 108 17.13 0.43 -8.62
C GLU A 108 18.15 -0.69 -8.86
N LYS A 109 17.86 -1.61 -9.80
CA LYS A 109 18.69 -2.81 -10.02
C LYS A 109 20.11 -2.47 -10.48
N SER A 110 20.28 -1.42 -11.29
CA SER A 110 21.58 -1.03 -11.88
C SER A 110 22.57 -0.49 -10.86
N THR A 111 22.07 0.29 -9.89
CA THR A 111 22.92 1.04 -8.95
C THR A 111 22.87 0.46 -7.54
N GLY A 112 21.83 -0.30 -7.21
CA GLY A 112 21.51 -0.70 -5.84
C GLY A 112 21.02 0.47 -4.98
N ALA A 113 20.69 1.61 -5.58
CA ALA A 113 20.15 2.76 -4.86
C ALA A 113 18.77 2.41 -4.31
N VAL A 114 18.55 2.71 -3.02
CA VAL A 114 17.30 2.46 -2.33
C VAL A 114 16.63 3.78 -1.98
N SER A 115 15.31 3.84 -2.19
CA SER A 115 14.48 4.99 -1.82
C SER A 115 13.20 4.55 -1.14
N TYR A 116 12.69 5.42 -0.28
CA TYR A 116 11.45 5.25 0.46
C TYR A 116 10.63 6.52 0.37
N TYR A 117 9.31 6.41 0.22
CA TYR A 117 8.41 7.54 0.43
C TYR A 117 7.09 7.10 1.03
N ALA A 118 6.56 7.91 1.94
CA ALA A 118 5.24 7.76 2.50
C ALA A 118 4.20 8.44 1.61
N TRP A 119 2.98 7.90 1.57
CA TRP A 119 1.93 8.41 0.70
C TRP A 119 0.53 8.10 1.23
N TYR A 120 -0.45 8.83 0.71
CA TYR A 120 -1.88 8.47 0.80
C TYR A 120 -2.56 8.64 -0.55
N GLU A 121 -3.67 7.94 -0.74
CA GLU A 121 -4.46 8.01 -1.96
C GLU A 121 -5.95 7.82 -1.66
N TRP A 122 -6.77 8.65 -2.29
CA TRP A 122 -8.21 8.40 -2.43
C TRP A 122 -8.48 8.02 -3.88
N TYR A 123 -8.21 6.77 -4.23
CA TYR A 123 -8.38 6.27 -5.58
C TYR A 123 -9.80 6.53 -6.08
N PRO A 124 -9.99 6.94 -7.35
CA PRO A 124 -9.01 7.04 -8.45
C PRO A 124 -8.24 8.37 -8.55
N ALA A 125 -8.22 9.21 -7.52
CA ALA A 125 -7.39 10.42 -7.55
C ALA A 125 -5.90 10.07 -7.43
N ASP A 126 -5.02 10.95 -7.92
CA ASP A 126 -3.57 10.74 -7.88
C ASP A 126 -3.04 10.55 -6.45
N THR A 127 -2.08 9.64 -6.28
CA THR A 127 -1.31 9.43 -5.05
C THR A 127 -0.64 10.72 -4.59
N GLN A 128 -0.68 10.98 -3.28
CA GLN A 128 -0.14 12.17 -2.66
C GLN A 128 1.00 11.78 -1.71
N VAL A 129 2.20 12.28 -2.00
CA VAL A 129 3.38 12.05 -1.15
C VAL A 129 3.23 12.80 0.18
N ILE A 130 3.62 12.14 1.27
CA ILE A 130 3.63 12.65 2.63
C ILE A 130 5.08 12.92 3.04
N ASP A 131 5.30 14.06 3.68
CA ASP A 131 6.52 14.28 4.44
C ASP A 131 6.37 13.66 5.84
N LEU A 132 7.07 12.55 6.06
CA LEU A 132 7.16 11.84 7.34
C LEU A 132 8.59 11.88 7.90
N GLY A 133 9.38 12.87 7.45
CA GLY A 133 10.82 12.94 7.68
C GLY A 133 11.61 11.97 6.80
N THR A 134 12.91 11.86 7.08
CA THR A 134 13.76 10.85 6.44
C THR A 134 13.31 9.46 6.88
N LEU A 135 12.95 8.63 5.89
CA LEU A 135 12.56 7.23 6.10
C LEU A 135 13.75 6.31 5.89
N THR A 136 13.90 5.31 6.75
CA THR A 136 14.90 4.26 6.64
C THR A 136 14.30 2.88 6.84
N ALA A 137 14.97 1.84 6.34
CA ALA A 137 14.56 0.46 6.63
C ALA A 137 14.47 0.23 8.15
N GLU A 138 13.52 -0.60 8.56
CA GLU A 138 13.20 -0.93 9.96
C GLU A 138 12.56 0.21 10.77
N ASP A 139 12.36 1.42 10.20
CA ASP A 139 11.50 2.41 10.83
C ASP A 139 10.09 1.84 10.98
N VAL A 140 9.50 1.98 12.17
CA VAL A 140 8.14 1.47 12.43
C VAL A 140 7.14 2.56 12.08
N ILE A 141 6.35 2.30 11.04
CA ILE A 141 5.29 3.20 10.59
C ILE A 141 3.97 2.74 11.19
N SER A 142 3.24 3.67 11.80
CA SER A 142 1.86 3.48 12.23
C SER A 142 0.94 4.21 11.28
N VAL A 143 -0.09 3.53 10.80
CA VAL A 143 -1.11 4.11 9.92
C VAL A 143 -2.47 3.89 10.54
N ASN A 144 -3.29 4.94 10.59
CA ASN A 144 -4.69 4.89 10.99
C ASN A 144 -5.51 5.70 9.99
N LEU A 145 -6.42 5.01 9.31
CA LEU A 145 -7.40 5.59 8.41
C LEU A 145 -8.78 5.51 9.05
N THR A 146 -9.53 6.60 9.03
CA THR A 146 -10.92 6.64 9.48
C THR A 146 -11.80 7.41 8.51
N THR A 147 -13.09 7.13 8.50
CA THR A 147 -14.08 7.86 7.68
C THR A 147 -15.17 8.44 8.56
N THR A 148 -15.45 9.74 8.45
CA THR A 148 -16.63 10.36 9.07
C THR A 148 -17.87 10.21 8.19
N SER A 149 -17.65 10.07 6.89
CA SER A 149 -18.62 9.68 5.87
C SER A 149 -17.84 8.98 4.77
N PHE A 150 -18.50 8.16 3.95
CA PHE A 150 -17.82 7.42 2.88
C PHE A 150 -17.24 8.29 1.75
N ASN A 151 -17.28 9.61 1.87
CA ASN A 151 -16.61 10.56 0.98
C ASN A 151 -15.70 11.54 1.72
N LYS A 152 -15.47 11.32 3.03
CA LYS A 152 -14.61 12.14 3.88
C LYS A 152 -13.91 11.30 4.94
N GLY A 153 -12.59 11.30 4.89
CA GLY A 153 -11.74 10.51 5.78
C GLY A 153 -10.61 11.30 6.39
N THR A 154 -10.03 10.73 7.43
CA THR A 154 -8.84 11.22 8.11
C THR A 154 -7.75 10.17 7.97
N ILE A 155 -6.55 10.62 7.65
CA ILE A 155 -5.32 9.85 7.78
C ILE A 155 -4.52 10.38 8.96
N VAL A 156 -4.04 9.48 9.80
CA VAL A 156 -2.96 9.71 10.76
C VAL A 156 -1.86 8.71 10.44
N MET A 157 -0.67 9.21 10.10
CA MET A 157 0.51 8.39 9.87
C MET A 157 1.64 8.88 10.77
N GLU A 158 2.40 7.98 11.36
CA GLU A 158 3.50 8.30 12.27
C GLU A 158 4.69 7.39 11.99
N ASN A 159 5.88 7.96 11.82
CA ASN A 159 7.11 7.21 11.97
C ASN A 159 7.42 7.13 13.47
N LYS A 160 7.04 6.02 14.11
CA LYS A 160 7.22 5.80 15.55
C LYS A 160 8.69 5.76 15.96
N SER A 161 9.60 5.43 15.03
CA SER A 161 11.04 5.42 15.29
C SER A 161 11.63 6.83 15.44
N THR A 162 11.03 7.83 14.77
CA THR A 162 11.50 9.23 14.81
C THR A 162 10.55 10.18 15.55
N GLY A 163 9.31 9.77 15.78
CA GLY A 163 8.24 10.59 16.34
C GLY A 163 7.62 11.59 15.35
N THR A 164 7.97 11.50 14.05
CA THR A 164 7.42 12.40 13.03
C THR A 164 6.03 11.92 12.61
N SER A 165 5.04 12.80 12.70
CA SER A 165 3.64 12.48 12.41
C SER A 165 3.04 13.37 11.33
N PHE A 166 2.15 12.81 10.54
CA PHE A 166 1.30 13.50 9.58
C PHE A 166 -0.17 13.24 9.89
N THR A 167 -1.00 14.27 9.81
CA THR A 167 -2.46 14.14 9.94
C THR A 167 -3.14 15.02 8.90
N LYS A 168 -4.11 14.45 8.19
CA LYS A 168 -4.89 15.19 7.20
C LYS A 168 -6.32 14.67 7.10
N ILE A 169 -7.25 15.61 6.92
CA ILE A 169 -8.62 15.31 6.52
C ILE A 169 -8.71 15.46 5.02
N VAL A 170 -9.26 14.46 4.35
CA VAL A 170 -9.45 14.41 2.89
C VAL A 170 -10.94 14.29 2.59
N SER A 171 -11.39 14.99 1.56
CA SER A 171 -12.73 14.87 1.01
C SER A 171 -12.63 14.51 -0.46
N SER A 172 -13.50 13.64 -0.92
CA SER A 172 -13.50 13.12 -2.28
C SER A 172 -14.89 13.19 -2.90
N THR A 173 -14.95 13.33 -4.22
CA THR A 173 -16.20 13.14 -4.98
C THR A 173 -16.49 11.65 -5.22
N ASN A 174 -15.51 10.78 -5.02
CA ASN A 174 -15.64 9.33 -5.17
C ASN A 174 -15.98 8.70 -3.82
N THR A 175 -17.18 8.12 -3.73
CA THR A 175 -17.71 7.60 -2.46
C THR A 175 -17.31 6.14 -2.28
N LEU A 176 -16.66 5.85 -1.16
CA LEU A 176 -16.38 4.52 -0.64
C LEU A 176 -17.67 3.71 -0.45
N CYS A 177 -17.57 2.40 -0.56
CA CYS A 177 -18.64 1.45 -0.27
C CYS A 177 -18.63 1.06 1.22
N GLY A 178 -17.45 1.11 1.87
CA GLY A 178 -17.20 0.66 3.23
C GLY A 178 -17.29 -0.85 3.40
N VAL A 179 -17.10 -1.64 2.35
CA VAL A 179 -17.36 -3.09 2.33
C VAL A 179 -16.13 -3.95 2.59
N SER A 180 -14.93 -3.37 2.53
CA SER A 180 -13.69 -4.03 2.92
C SER A 180 -12.76 -3.17 3.77
N ALA A 181 -11.88 -3.83 4.51
CA ALA A 181 -10.72 -3.24 5.15
C ALA A 181 -9.53 -4.20 5.02
N GLU A 182 -8.35 -3.68 4.70
CA GLU A 182 -7.24 -4.53 4.26
C GLU A 182 -5.85 -4.05 4.69
N TRP A 183 -4.92 -5.00 4.75
CA TRP A 183 -3.48 -4.82 5.04
C TRP A 183 -2.68 -5.55 3.95
N ILE A 184 -1.99 -4.79 3.10
CA ILE A 184 -1.54 -5.27 1.80
C ILE A 184 -0.05 -4.97 1.56
N MET A 185 0.64 -5.95 0.99
CA MET A 185 1.82 -5.75 0.17
C MET A 185 1.40 -5.76 -1.30
N GLU A 186 1.62 -4.66 -2.02
CA GLU A 186 1.27 -4.53 -3.43
C GLU A 186 2.51 -4.61 -4.34
N ASP A 187 2.36 -5.41 -5.39
CA ASP A 187 3.18 -5.41 -6.59
C ASP A 187 2.64 -4.41 -7.61
N LEU A 188 3.50 -3.44 -7.95
CA LEU A 188 3.24 -2.35 -8.88
C LEU A 188 3.67 -2.69 -10.33
N SER A 189 4.09 -3.93 -10.61
CA SER A 189 4.45 -4.41 -11.96
C SER A 189 3.32 -4.23 -12.98
N ILE A 190 2.07 -4.22 -12.51
CA ILE A 190 0.88 -3.96 -13.32
C ILE A 190 0.84 -2.53 -13.90
N ASP A 191 1.55 -1.58 -13.30
CA ASP A 191 1.62 -0.20 -13.77
C ASP A 191 2.67 -0.02 -14.89
N SER A 192 3.75 -0.80 -14.84
CA SER A 192 4.81 -0.79 -15.83
C SER A 192 5.64 -2.07 -15.81
N SER A 193 5.96 -2.61 -16.99
CA SER A 193 6.90 -3.74 -17.14
C SER A 193 8.35 -3.42 -16.74
N SER A 194 8.65 -2.17 -16.43
CA SER A 194 9.94 -1.75 -15.86
C SER A 194 10.03 -1.94 -14.34
N ILE A 195 8.88 -2.21 -13.70
CA ILE A 195 8.75 -2.43 -12.26
C ILE A 195 8.52 -3.92 -12.02
N GLY A 196 9.18 -4.47 -11.01
CA GLY A 196 8.89 -5.80 -10.48
C GLY A 196 8.76 -5.78 -8.97
N LEU A 197 8.24 -6.84 -8.38
CA LEU A 197 8.12 -6.99 -6.94
C LEU A 197 9.50 -7.18 -6.29
N ALA A 198 9.88 -6.26 -5.41
CA ALA A 198 11.08 -6.39 -4.61
C ALA A 198 10.99 -7.59 -3.66
N ASN A 199 12.12 -8.26 -3.46
CA ASN A 199 12.26 -9.15 -2.32
C ASN A 199 12.36 -8.28 -1.06
N TYR A 200 11.27 -8.18 -0.33
CA TYR A 200 11.16 -7.44 0.94
C TYR A 200 11.38 -8.35 2.17
N GLY A 201 11.74 -9.62 1.96
CA GLY A 201 11.82 -10.62 3.02
C GLY A 201 10.43 -10.91 3.58
N SER A 202 10.10 -10.32 4.74
CA SER A 202 8.77 -10.43 5.33
C SER A 202 8.39 -9.16 6.07
N VAL A 203 7.13 -8.75 5.90
CA VAL A 203 6.52 -7.63 6.61
C VAL A 203 5.43 -8.17 7.53
N VAL A 204 5.37 -7.61 8.74
CA VAL A 204 4.29 -7.89 9.69
C VAL A 204 3.56 -6.60 9.99
N PHE A 205 2.29 -6.56 9.63
CA PHE A 205 1.34 -5.59 10.16
C PHE A 205 0.97 -6.02 11.58
N SER A 206 1.47 -5.32 12.59
CA SER A 206 1.14 -5.50 14.01
C SER A 206 0.03 -4.55 14.45
N ASP A 207 -0.61 -4.89 15.58
CA ASP A 207 -1.75 -4.12 16.12
C ASP A 207 -2.84 -3.86 15.06
N ALA A 208 -3.00 -4.83 14.16
CA ALA A 208 -3.85 -4.74 13.01
C ALA A 208 -5.31 -4.85 13.46
N VAL A 209 -6.11 -3.82 13.18
CA VAL A 209 -7.54 -3.80 13.49
C VAL A 209 -8.33 -3.00 12.46
N ALA A 210 -9.58 -3.41 12.22
CA ALA A 210 -10.56 -2.65 11.49
C ALA A 210 -11.69 -2.20 12.43
N THR A 211 -12.34 -1.09 12.12
CA THR A 211 -13.40 -0.53 12.96
C THR A 211 -14.67 -0.37 12.14
N THR A 212 -15.79 -0.78 12.71
CA THR A 212 -17.13 -0.48 12.23
C THR A 212 -17.78 0.53 13.16
N ALA A 213 -18.99 0.98 12.84
CA ALA A 213 -19.73 1.90 13.72
C ALA A 213 -19.96 1.37 15.16
N SER A 214 -19.90 0.06 15.38
CA SER A 214 -20.25 -0.56 16.67
C SER A 214 -19.12 -1.29 17.37
N LYS A 215 -18.04 -1.66 16.66
CA LYS A 215 -16.94 -2.43 17.24
C LYS A 215 -15.65 -2.31 16.46
N THR A 216 -14.56 -2.60 17.15
CA THR A 216 -13.27 -2.95 16.54
C THR A 216 -13.22 -4.46 16.34
N VAL A 217 -12.71 -4.89 15.18
CA VAL A 217 -12.49 -6.29 14.83
C VAL A 217 -11.04 -6.51 14.44
N THR A 218 -10.57 -7.73 14.63
CA THR A 218 -9.24 -8.15 14.25
C THR A 218 -9.22 -8.70 12.82
N PRO A 219 -8.04 -8.96 12.23
CA PRO A 219 -7.93 -9.57 10.90
C PRO A 219 -8.33 -11.06 10.89
N SER A 220 -8.66 -11.64 12.04
CA SER A 220 -9.07 -13.05 12.12
C SER A 220 -10.33 -13.29 11.29
N GLY A 221 -10.27 -14.29 10.41
CA GLY A 221 -11.35 -14.60 9.46
C GLY A 221 -11.32 -13.80 8.16
N SER A 222 -10.27 -13.00 7.91
CA SER A 222 -10.02 -12.38 6.61
C SER A 222 -9.88 -13.40 5.48
N GLU A 223 -10.28 -12.98 4.28
CA GLU A 223 -9.84 -13.59 3.03
C GLU A 223 -8.33 -13.34 2.88
N ILE A 224 -7.55 -14.38 2.53
CA ILE A 224 -6.10 -14.27 2.34
C ILE A 224 -5.81 -14.14 0.86
N LEU A 225 -5.04 -13.12 0.49
CA LEU A 225 -4.56 -12.89 -0.86
C LEU A 225 -3.06 -13.19 -0.93
N ASP A 226 -2.63 -13.82 -2.01
CA ASP A 226 -1.22 -13.94 -2.37
C ASP A 226 -0.98 -13.59 -3.84
N ILE A 227 0.23 -13.12 -4.15
CA ILE A 227 0.62 -12.73 -5.49
C ILE A 227 1.11 -13.96 -6.25
N GLU A 228 0.49 -14.20 -7.39
CA GLU A 228 0.87 -15.17 -8.40
C GLU A 228 1.05 -14.44 -9.73
N THR A 229 2.19 -14.64 -10.40
CA THR A 229 2.40 -14.07 -11.73
C THR A 229 1.45 -14.68 -12.76
N SER A 230 1.28 -14.01 -13.90
CA SER A 230 0.55 -14.59 -15.05
C SER A 230 1.13 -15.91 -15.60
N SER A 231 2.34 -16.28 -15.21
CA SER A 231 2.99 -17.55 -15.52
C SER A 231 2.89 -18.60 -14.40
N ASN A 232 2.00 -18.37 -13.42
CA ASN A 232 1.75 -19.22 -12.25
C ASN A 232 2.95 -19.37 -11.31
N ALA A 233 3.80 -18.35 -11.20
CA ALA A 233 4.84 -18.30 -10.19
C ALA A 233 4.30 -17.58 -8.96
N ILE A 234 4.25 -18.28 -7.82
CA ILE A 234 3.86 -17.71 -6.52
C ILE A 234 5.01 -16.84 -6.02
N LEU A 235 4.72 -15.59 -5.69
CA LEU A 235 5.70 -14.61 -5.21
C LEU A 235 5.56 -14.30 -3.73
N THR A 236 4.40 -14.56 -3.13
CA THR A 236 4.16 -14.26 -1.72
C THR A 236 3.48 -15.40 -0.98
N LYS A 237 3.58 -15.33 0.34
CA LYS A 237 2.82 -16.16 1.26
C LYS A 237 2.32 -15.35 2.43
N THR A 238 1.02 -15.38 2.66
CA THR A 238 0.37 -14.62 3.72
C THR A 238 -0.12 -15.53 4.85
N SER A 239 -0.07 -15.01 6.08
CA SER A 239 -0.67 -15.64 7.25
C SER A 239 -1.23 -14.59 8.21
N VAL A 240 -2.24 -14.98 8.98
CA VAL A 240 -2.96 -14.09 9.89
C VAL A 240 -3.03 -14.70 11.29
N THR A 241 -2.88 -13.84 12.29
CA THR A 241 -3.18 -14.14 13.69
C THR A 241 -4.32 -13.26 14.20
N ASP A 242 -4.64 -13.34 15.49
CA ASP A 242 -5.65 -12.48 16.09
C ASP A 242 -5.32 -10.99 16.08
N ASN A 243 -4.08 -10.56 15.85
CA ASN A 243 -3.75 -9.13 15.81
C ASN A 243 -2.65 -8.77 14.82
N SER A 244 -2.28 -9.69 13.92
CA SER A 244 -1.25 -9.46 12.92
C SER A 244 -1.55 -10.08 11.57
N VAL A 245 -1.01 -9.46 10.54
CA VAL A 245 -0.95 -9.99 9.17
C VAL A 245 0.52 -10.07 8.79
N THR A 246 1.01 -11.26 8.48
CA THR A 246 2.40 -11.50 8.06
C THR A 246 2.41 -11.89 6.60
N ILE A 247 3.17 -11.17 5.79
CA ILE A 247 3.29 -11.39 4.36
C ILE A 247 4.77 -11.56 4.05
N ALA A 248 5.12 -12.67 3.40
CA ALA A 248 6.50 -13.00 3.06
C ALA A 248 6.67 -13.09 1.54
N TYR A 249 7.80 -12.60 1.03
CA TYR A 249 8.28 -12.89 -0.30
C TYR A 249 8.78 -14.35 -0.38
N VAL A 250 8.57 -15.03 -1.51
CA VAL A 250 8.89 -16.46 -1.73
C VAL A 250 10.03 -16.67 -2.72
#